data_AF-A7MS86-F1
#
_entry.id   AF-A7MS86-F1
#
_cell.length_a   1.000
_cell.length_b   1.000
_cell.length_c   1.000
_cell.angle_alpha   90.00
_cell.angle_beta   90.00
_cell.angle_gamma   90.00
#
_symmetry.space_group_name_H-M   'P 1'
#
loop_
_entity.id
_entity.type
_entity.pdbx_description
1 polymer ?
#
loop_
_entity_poly.entity_id
_entity_poly.type
_entity_poly.pdbx_seq_one_letter_code
_entity_poly.pdbx_strand_id
1 'polypeptide(L)'
;MMIERIRREHGYMVRLLAILRHKLNEIKQEHAINYALVSEIVDYLSNHSEKIHHLKEDILYHYFLEHYGQQKTMENLELEHQELAEKTKAFSMLIEMILQDAVVPQDMFIAQLEDFIVTQKRHLELEERQILPLIEELFTSEDWQYVESLWHENEDDPVFGNTIADRYKQLADRVRQSDAEFV
;
A
#
# COMPACT_ATOMS: atom_id res chain seq x y z
N MET A 1 -5.26 -17.37 7.98
CA MET A 1 -6.14 -17.06 6.85
C MET A 1 -5.54 -15.89 6.11
N MET A 2 -5.29 -16.06 4.80
CA MET A 2 -4.62 -15.11 3.92
C MET A 2 -5.31 -13.74 3.94
N ILE A 3 -6.65 -13.73 3.95
CA ILE A 3 -7.46 -12.51 4.04
C ILE A 3 -7.19 -11.69 5.32
N GLU A 4 -6.91 -12.34 6.46
CA GLU A 4 -6.54 -11.67 7.71
C GLU A 4 -5.10 -11.13 7.70
N ARG A 5 -4.27 -11.59 6.76
CA ARG A 5 -2.93 -11.01 6.53
C ARG A 5 -3.07 -9.76 5.65
N ILE A 6 -3.83 -9.86 4.57
CA ILE A 6 -4.18 -8.73 3.67
C ILE A 6 -4.80 -7.57 4.45
N ARG A 7 -5.85 -7.82 5.25
CA ARG A 7 -6.51 -6.77 6.08
C ARG A 7 -5.56 -6.08 7.06
N ARG A 8 -4.59 -6.82 7.61
CA ARG A 8 -3.57 -6.26 8.51
C ARG A 8 -2.61 -5.35 7.75
N GLU A 9 -2.18 -5.79 6.57
CA GLU A 9 -1.33 -5.01 5.67
C GLU A 9 -2.04 -3.73 5.19
N HIS A 10 -3.33 -3.79 4.86
CA HIS A 10 -4.15 -2.60 4.62
C HIS A 10 -4.11 -1.63 5.79
N GLY A 11 -4.22 -2.14 7.03
CA GLY A 11 -4.06 -1.33 8.23
C GLY A 11 -2.72 -0.59 8.29
N TYR A 12 -1.62 -1.25 7.90
CA TYR A 12 -0.31 -0.62 7.79
C TYR A 12 -0.29 0.47 6.73
N MET A 13 -0.81 0.18 5.53
CA MET A 13 -0.84 1.14 4.42
C MET A 13 -1.68 2.37 4.75
N VAL A 14 -2.85 2.21 5.38
CA VAL A 14 -3.70 3.33 5.82
C VAL A 14 -2.95 4.24 6.79
N ARG A 15 -2.18 3.67 7.72
CA ARG A 15 -1.35 4.46 8.66
C ARG A 15 -0.28 5.26 7.93
N LEU A 16 0.39 4.65 6.97
CA LEU A 16 1.39 5.33 6.13
C LEU A 16 0.78 6.48 5.30
N LEU A 17 -0.38 6.24 4.69
CA LEU A 17 -1.12 7.27 3.95
C LEU A 17 -1.56 8.43 4.87
N ALA A 18 -1.86 8.17 6.13
CA ALA A 18 -2.16 9.22 7.11
C ALA A 18 -0.93 10.08 7.41
N ILE A 19 0.27 9.48 7.54
CA ILE A 19 1.53 10.22 7.71
C ILE A 19 1.80 11.09 6.48
N LEU A 20 1.65 10.55 5.26
CA LEU A 20 1.81 11.32 4.03
C LEU A 20 0.81 12.48 3.93
N ARG A 21 -0.44 12.28 4.37
CA ARG A 21 -1.45 13.35 4.40
C ARG A 21 -1.09 14.47 5.37
N HIS A 22 -0.48 14.13 6.51
CA HIS A 22 0.08 15.14 7.41
C HIS A 22 1.19 15.94 6.70
N LYS A 23 2.10 15.27 5.99
CA LYS A 23 3.17 15.94 5.22
C LYS A 23 2.62 16.82 4.10
N LEU A 24 1.58 16.37 3.41
CA LEU A 24 0.87 17.18 2.41
C LEU A 24 0.30 18.47 3.02
N ASN A 25 -0.27 18.39 4.22
CA ASN A 25 -0.81 19.56 4.91
C ASN A 25 0.29 20.53 5.39
N GLU A 26 1.43 20.01 5.86
CA GLU A 26 2.58 20.83 6.23
C GLU A 26 3.11 21.63 5.03
N ILE A 27 3.37 20.96 3.91
CA ILE A 27 3.92 21.64 2.73
C ILE A 27 2.93 22.62 2.08
N LYS A 28 1.61 22.35 2.15
CA LYS A 28 0.56 23.32 1.74
C LYS A 28 0.55 24.59 2.61
N GLN A 29 1.10 24.53 3.82
CA GLN A 29 1.26 25.67 4.72
C GLN A 29 2.67 26.28 4.66
N GLU A 30 3.44 25.96 3.62
CA GLU A 30 4.83 26.42 3.44
C GLU A 30 5.80 25.96 4.56
N HIS A 31 5.40 24.94 5.33
CA HIS A 31 6.31 24.31 6.29
C HIS A 31 7.23 23.32 5.59
N ALA A 32 8.49 23.27 6.04
CA ALA A 32 9.45 22.29 5.56
C ALA A 32 9.02 20.86 5.94
N ILE A 33 9.21 19.91 5.02
CA ILE A 33 8.95 18.49 5.24
C ILE A 33 10.23 17.67 5.08
N ASN A 34 10.27 16.49 5.71
CA ASN A 34 11.35 15.52 5.51
C ASN A 34 11.05 14.68 4.25
N TYR A 35 11.65 15.05 3.12
CA TYR A 35 11.52 14.30 1.86
C TYR A 35 12.10 12.89 1.92
N ALA A 36 13.10 12.63 2.77
CA ALA A 36 13.63 11.28 2.95
C ALA A 36 12.59 10.36 3.60
N LEU A 37 11.82 10.86 4.59
CA LEU A 37 10.71 10.11 5.17
C LEU A 37 9.60 9.86 4.14
N VAL A 38 9.25 10.85 3.31
CA VAL A 38 8.28 10.65 2.22
C VAL A 38 8.78 9.56 1.26
N SER A 39 10.07 9.59 0.91
CA SER A 39 10.70 8.57 0.07
C SER A 39 10.67 7.19 0.71
N GLU A 40 10.95 7.04 2.01
CA GLU A 40 10.90 5.74 2.70
C GLU A 40 9.46 5.18 2.69
N ILE A 41 8.44 6.02 2.86
CA ILE A 41 7.04 5.58 2.82
C ILE A 41 6.65 5.13 1.41
N VAL A 42 6.98 5.93 0.39
CA VAL A 42 6.65 5.59 -1.00
C VAL A 42 7.43 4.36 -1.46
N ASP A 43 8.69 4.22 -1.06
CA ASP A 43 9.48 3.01 -1.29
C ASP A 43 8.86 1.79 -0.61
N TYR A 44 8.41 1.91 0.64
CA TYR A 44 7.72 0.81 1.32
C TYR A 44 6.45 0.38 0.57
N LEU A 45 5.60 1.35 0.19
CA LEU A 45 4.34 1.08 -0.53
C LEU A 45 4.60 0.48 -1.93
N SER A 46 5.66 0.88 -2.64
CA SER A 46 5.96 0.38 -3.99
C SER A 46 6.80 -0.89 -4.03
N ASN A 47 7.73 -1.08 -3.10
CA ASN A 47 8.70 -2.16 -3.20
C ASN A 47 8.41 -3.30 -2.24
N HIS A 48 7.75 -3.04 -1.12
CA HIS A 48 7.37 -4.08 -0.17
C HIS A 48 5.89 -4.44 -0.31
N SER A 49 4.99 -3.44 -0.19
CA SER A 49 3.55 -3.69 -0.32
C SER A 49 3.21 -4.25 -1.70
N GLU A 50 3.53 -3.57 -2.81
CA GLU A 50 3.21 -4.11 -4.16
C GLU A 50 3.73 -5.53 -4.41
N LYS A 51 4.89 -5.90 -3.87
CA LYS A 51 5.49 -7.23 -4.16
C LYS A 51 5.02 -8.35 -3.24
N ILE A 52 4.55 -8.05 -2.04
CA ILE A 52 4.18 -9.08 -1.05
C ILE A 52 2.67 -9.08 -0.81
N HIS A 53 2.06 -7.91 -0.76
CA HIS A 53 0.64 -7.76 -0.53
C HIS A 53 -0.17 -8.17 -1.76
N HIS A 54 0.09 -7.54 -2.90
CA HIS A 54 -0.72 -7.75 -4.11
C HIS A 54 -0.59 -9.18 -4.64
N LEU A 55 0.54 -9.86 -4.43
CA LEU A 55 0.64 -11.29 -4.77
C LEU A 55 -0.38 -12.15 -4.04
N LYS A 56 -0.70 -11.84 -2.77
CA LYS A 56 -1.76 -12.56 -2.03
C LYS A 56 -3.13 -12.25 -2.61
N GLU A 57 -3.38 -10.98 -2.92
CA GLU A 57 -4.65 -10.54 -3.50
C GLU A 57 -4.86 -11.14 -4.89
N ASP A 58 -3.82 -11.16 -5.71
CA ASP A 58 -3.81 -11.80 -7.02
C ASP A 58 -4.12 -13.29 -6.88
N ILE A 59 -3.53 -14.01 -5.92
CA ILE A 59 -3.86 -15.42 -5.68
C ILE A 59 -5.37 -15.59 -5.39
N LEU A 60 -5.93 -14.77 -4.49
CA LEU A 60 -7.36 -14.84 -4.16
C LEU A 60 -8.24 -14.47 -5.36
N TYR A 61 -7.87 -13.42 -6.10
CA TYR A 61 -8.62 -12.89 -7.23
C TYR A 61 -8.63 -13.85 -8.41
N HIS A 62 -7.48 -14.44 -8.77
CA HIS A 62 -7.40 -15.44 -9.84
C HIS A 62 -8.26 -16.67 -9.52
N TYR A 63 -8.17 -17.18 -8.29
CA TYR A 63 -9.00 -18.29 -7.85
C TYR A 63 -10.50 -17.93 -7.89
N PHE A 64 -10.84 -16.73 -7.40
CA PHE A 64 -12.20 -16.23 -7.46
C PHE A 64 -12.75 -16.18 -8.89
N LEU A 65 -12.00 -15.62 -9.84
CA LEU A 65 -12.44 -15.53 -11.23
C LEU A 65 -12.62 -16.92 -11.88
N GLU A 66 -11.70 -17.85 -11.62
CA GLU A 66 -11.76 -19.21 -12.18
C GLU A 66 -12.97 -20.00 -11.68
N HIS A 67 -13.30 -19.88 -10.39
CA HIS A 67 -14.31 -20.73 -9.74
C HIS A 67 -15.69 -20.03 -9.56
N TYR A 68 -15.70 -18.70 -9.44
CA TYR A 68 -16.88 -17.91 -9.08
C TYR A 68 -17.19 -16.76 -10.04
N GLY A 69 -16.30 -16.46 -11.01
CA GLY A 69 -16.43 -15.30 -11.90
C GLY A 69 -17.69 -15.26 -12.78
N GLN A 70 -18.37 -16.40 -12.96
CA GLN A 70 -19.68 -16.44 -13.65
C GLN A 70 -20.85 -15.98 -12.77
N GLN A 71 -20.70 -16.04 -11.44
CA GLN A 71 -21.77 -15.74 -10.49
C GLN A 71 -21.84 -14.24 -10.18
N LYS A 72 -20.70 -13.54 -10.25
CA LYS A 72 -20.54 -12.12 -9.95
C LYS A 72 -19.44 -11.51 -10.83
N THR A 73 -19.70 -10.36 -11.42
CA THR A 73 -18.68 -9.55 -12.08
C THR A 73 -17.89 -8.78 -11.02
N MET A 74 -16.57 -8.85 -11.11
CA MET A 74 -15.64 -8.10 -10.26
C MET A 74 -14.86 -7.13 -11.15
N GLU A 75 -14.48 -5.96 -10.64
CA GLU A 75 -13.60 -5.03 -11.36
C GLU A 75 -12.26 -5.70 -11.69
N ASN A 76 -11.57 -5.25 -12.75
CA ASN A 76 -10.29 -5.82 -13.16
C ASN A 76 -9.18 -5.29 -12.24
N LEU A 77 -9.00 -5.98 -11.11
CA LEU A 77 -8.08 -5.56 -10.04
C LEU A 77 -6.62 -5.61 -10.50
N GLU A 78 -6.25 -6.56 -11.34
CA GLU A 78 -4.89 -6.67 -11.90
C GLU A 78 -4.53 -5.43 -12.74
N LEU A 79 -5.47 -4.91 -13.53
CA LEU A 79 -5.25 -3.66 -14.27
C LEU A 79 -5.09 -2.48 -13.31
N GLU A 80 -5.88 -2.43 -12.23
CA GLU A 80 -5.73 -1.37 -11.22
C GLU A 80 -4.36 -1.44 -10.53
N HIS A 81 -3.87 -2.63 -10.19
CA HIS A 81 -2.51 -2.85 -9.64
C HIS A 81 -1.42 -2.33 -10.58
N GLN A 82 -1.53 -2.59 -11.88
CA GLN A 82 -0.57 -2.09 -12.87
C GLN A 82 -0.61 -0.56 -12.98
N GLU A 83 -1.79 0.05 -12.99
CA GLU A 83 -1.95 1.51 -13.02
C GLU A 83 -1.41 2.19 -11.76
N LEU A 84 -1.63 1.57 -10.58
CA LEU A 84 -1.07 2.00 -9.30
C LEU A 84 0.45 1.98 -9.35
N ALA A 85 1.05 0.85 -9.76
CA ALA A 85 2.51 0.70 -9.81
C ALA A 85 3.18 1.77 -10.72
N GLU A 86 2.60 2.05 -11.89
CA GLU A 86 3.14 3.08 -12.80
C GLU A 86 3.02 4.50 -12.20
N LYS A 87 1.90 4.82 -11.54
CA LYS A 87 1.75 6.10 -10.82
C LYS A 87 2.75 6.21 -9.66
N THR A 88 2.92 5.15 -8.88
CA THR A 88 3.86 5.14 -7.76
C THR A 88 5.29 5.31 -8.23
N LYS A 89 5.67 4.67 -9.34
CA LYS A 89 6.98 4.83 -9.95
C LYS A 89 7.24 6.26 -10.43
N ALA A 90 6.27 6.87 -11.11
CA ALA A 90 6.38 8.27 -11.53
C ALA A 90 6.57 9.23 -10.34
N PHE A 91 5.82 9.00 -9.25
CA PHE A 91 5.97 9.81 -8.04
C PHE A 91 7.31 9.57 -7.32
N SER A 92 7.78 8.32 -7.29
CA SER A 92 9.09 7.96 -6.72
C SER A 92 10.24 8.69 -7.43
N MET A 93 10.21 8.74 -8.77
CA MET A 93 11.19 9.48 -9.56
C MET A 93 11.18 10.98 -9.22
N LEU A 94 10.00 11.56 -8.97
CA LEU A 94 9.90 12.96 -8.58
C LEU A 94 10.54 13.24 -7.22
N ILE A 95 10.35 12.33 -6.25
CA ILE A 95 10.97 12.44 -4.92
C ILE A 95 12.49 12.29 -5.04
N GLU A 96 12.97 11.34 -5.84
CA GLU A 96 14.40 11.12 -6.07
C GLU A 96 15.07 12.37 -6.67
N MET A 97 14.42 13.04 -7.62
CA MET A 97 14.90 14.31 -8.16
C MET A 97 15.10 15.37 -7.07
N ILE A 98 14.13 15.51 -6.14
CA ILE A 98 14.24 16.45 -5.01
C ILE A 98 15.41 16.07 -4.09
N LEU A 99 15.57 14.78 -3.79
CA LEU A 99 16.66 14.28 -2.95
C LEU A 99 18.05 14.44 -3.59
N GLN A 100 18.11 14.56 -4.92
CA GLN A 100 19.33 14.84 -5.70
C GLN A 100 19.50 16.34 -6.00
N ASP A 101 18.87 17.22 -5.20
CA ASP A 101 18.96 18.68 -5.30
C ASP A 101 18.43 19.27 -6.64
N ALA A 102 17.60 18.53 -7.38
CA ALA A 102 16.95 19.08 -8.56
C ALA A 102 15.82 20.06 -8.17
N VAL A 103 15.66 21.12 -8.96
CA VAL A 103 14.59 22.10 -8.75
C VAL A 103 13.28 21.56 -9.27
N VAL A 104 12.37 21.25 -8.34
CA VAL A 104 11.00 20.78 -8.61
C VAL A 104 10.00 21.86 -8.16
N PRO A 105 9.04 22.28 -9.02
CA PRO A 105 7.98 23.18 -8.58
C PRO A 105 7.16 22.57 -7.44
N GLN A 106 6.99 23.31 -6.34
CA GLN A 106 6.27 22.83 -5.16
C GLN A 106 4.83 22.41 -5.48
N ASP A 107 4.12 23.18 -6.32
CA ASP A 107 2.75 22.84 -6.75
C ASP A 107 2.68 21.50 -7.49
N MET A 108 3.71 21.16 -8.27
CA MET A 108 3.80 19.88 -8.96
C MET A 108 3.99 18.73 -7.98
N PHE A 109 4.86 18.90 -6.98
CA PHE A 109 5.04 17.91 -5.92
C PHE A 109 3.77 17.73 -5.08
N ILE A 110 3.10 18.82 -4.69
CA ILE A 110 1.84 18.78 -3.93
C ILE A 110 0.77 18.02 -4.71
N ALA A 111 0.60 18.33 -6.00
CA ALA A 111 -0.39 17.66 -6.84
C ALA A 111 -0.12 16.15 -6.97
N GLN A 112 1.13 15.75 -7.16
CA GLN A 112 1.52 14.34 -7.28
C GLN A 112 1.38 13.59 -5.94
N LEU A 113 1.77 14.19 -4.83
CA LEU A 113 1.57 13.61 -3.49
C LEU A 113 0.07 13.44 -3.17
N GLU A 114 -0.76 14.43 -3.52
CA GLU A 114 -2.21 14.36 -3.32
C GLU A 114 -2.86 13.26 -4.18
N ASP A 115 -2.52 13.18 -5.47
CA ASP A 115 -3.00 12.13 -6.38
C ASP A 115 -2.58 10.73 -5.90
N PHE A 116 -1.32 10.57 -5.50
CA PHE A 116 -0.80 9.31 -4.95
C PHE A 116 -1.62 8.84 -3.74
N ILE A 117 -1.80 9.73 -2.74
CA ILE A 117 -2.54 9.38 -1.52
C ILE A 117 -4.00 9.03 -1.84
N VAL A 118 -4.65 9.80 -2.71
CA VAL A 118 -6.06 9.57 -3.08
C VAL A 118 -6.22 8.25 -3.85
N THR A 119 -5.31 7.97 -4.79
CA THR A 119 -5.35 6.75 -5.60
C THR A 119 -5.14 5.51 -4.74
N GLN A 120 -4.10 5.46 -3.90
CA GLN A 120 -3.87 4.34 -2.97
C GLN A 120 -5.06 4.13 -2.03
N LYS A 121 -5.62 5.22 -1.47
CA LYS A 121 -6.76 5.10 -0.55
C LYS A 121 -8.01 4.55 -1.24
N ARG A 122 -8.30 5.00 -2.46
CA ARG A 122 -9.46 4.54 -3.23
C ARG A 122 -9.36 3.04 -3.54
N HIS A 123 -8.17 2.58 -3.88
CA HIS A 123 -7.88 1.18 -4.14
C HIS A 123 -8.16 0.30 -2.90
N LEU A 124 -7.55 0.65 -1.75
CA LEU A 124 -7.83 -0.05 -0.48
C LEU A 124 -9.32 -0.06 -0.11
N GLU A 125 -10.04 1.04 -0.38
CA GLU A 125 -11.49 1.13 -0.14
C GLU A 125 -12.32 0.24 -1.08
N LEU A 126 -11.87 0.06 -2.33
CA LEU A 126 -12.51 -0.86 -3.28
C LEU A 126 -12.38 -2.30 -2.76
N GLU A 127 -11.17 -2.68 -2.36
CA GLU A 127 -10.88 -4.04 -1.91
C GLU A 127 -11.66 -4.40 -0.65
N GLU A 128 -11.57 -3.56 0.37
CA GLU A 128 -12.23 -3.81 1.67
C GLU A 128 -13.76 -3.78 1.59
N ARG A 129 -14.34 -3.00 0.66
CA ARG A 129 -15.81 -2.83 0.60
C ARG A 129 -16.49 -3.71 -0.43
N GLN A 130 -15.77 -4.15 -1.46
CA GLN A 130 -16.37 -4.84 -2.60
C GLN A 130 -15.72 -6.20 -2.86
N ILE A 131 -14.39 -6.27 -2.84
CA ILE A 131 -13.65 -7.45 -3.30
C ILE A 131 -13.57 -8.50 -2.19
N LEU A 132 -12.93 -8.16 -1.06
CA LEU A 132 -12.67 -9.07 0.04
C LEU A 132 -13.95 -9.63 0.67
N PRO A 133 -15.03 -8.83 0.89
CA PRO A 133 -16.29 -9.37 1.41
C PRO A 133 -16.89 -10.43 0.49
N LEU A 134 -16.76 -10.26 -0.83
CA LEU A 134 -17.32 -11.20 -1.80
C LEU A 134 -16.56 -12.53 -1.81
N ILE A 135 -15.23 -12.46 -1.70
CA ILE A 135 -14.36 -13.64 -1.58
C ILE A 135 -14.68 -14.38 -0.28
N GLU A 136 -14.81 -13.65 0.83
CA GLU A 136 -15.15 -14.20 2.15
C GLU A 136 -16.53 -14.88 2.19
N GLU A 137 -17.52 -14.32 1.47
CA GLU A 137 -18.85 -14.91 1.37
C GLU A 137 -18.87 -16.23 0.58
N LEU A 138 -18.04 -16.34 -0.45
CA LEU A 138 -18.13 -17.43 -1.44
C LEU A 138 -17.13 -18.57 -1.21
N PHE A 139 -15.95 -18.29 -0.67
CA PHE A 139 -14.92 -19.30 -0.46
C PHE A 139 -15.34 -20.30 0.63
N THR A 140 -15.27 -21.58 0.28
CA THR A 140 -15.39 -22.70 1.21
C THR A 140 -14.09 -22.90 2.00
N SER A 141 -14.11 -23.82 2.97
CA SER A 141 -12.91 -24.15 3.74
C SER A 141 -11.82 -24.78 2.86
N GLU A 142 -12.21 -25.54 1.85
CA GLU A 142 -11.33 -26.17 0.87
C GLU A 142 -10.67 -25.13 -0.04
N ASP A 143 -11.42 -24.11 -0.47
CA ASP A 143 -10.88 -23.00 -1.28
C ASP A 143 -9.82 -22.22 -0.48
N TRP A 144 -10.12 -21.90 0.78
CA TRP A 144 -9.16 -21.24 1.67
C TRP A 144 -7.90 -22.07 1.90
N GLN A 145 -8.03 -23.39 2.06
CA GLN A 145 -6.87 -24.27 2.19
C GLN A 145 -6.03 -24.29 0.91
N TYR A 146 -6.67 -24.29 -0.27
CA TYR A 146 -5.97 -24.28 -1.54
C TYR A 146 -5.19 -22.98 -1.74
N VAL A 147 -5.82 -21.80 -1.61
CA VAL A 147 -5.13 -20.52 -1.82
C VAL A 147 -4.03 -20.27 -0.79
N GLU A 148 -4.20 -20.68 0.47
CA GLU A 148 -3.13 -20.64 1.48
C GLU A 148 -1.96 -21.57 1.10
N SER A 149 -2.23 -22.71 0.46
CA SER A 149 -1.17 -23.62 0.02
C SER A 149 -0.33 -23.08 -1.14
N LEU A 150 -0.81 -22.05 -1.85
CA LEU A 150 -0.06 -21.39 -2.93
C LEU A 150 0.96 -20.37 -2.40
N TRP A 151 0.84 -19.95 -1.15
CA TRP A 151 1.70 -18.92 -0.57
C TRP A 151 2.90 -19.52 0.15
N HIS A 152 4.11 -19.13 -0.32
CA HIS A 152 5.37 -19.66 0.20
C HIS A 152 6.42 -18.57 0.51
N GLU A 153 6.07 -17.31 0.29
CA GLU A 153 6.99 -16.19 0.48
C GLU A 153 7.16 -15.83 1.95
N ASN A 154 8.31 -15.24 2.28
CA ASN A 154 8.55 -14.72 3.64
C ASN A 154 7.72 -13.45 3.88
N GLU A 155 7.09 -13.37 5.05
CA GLU A 155 6.20 -12.28 5.47
C GLU A 155 6.86 -11.35 6.51
N ASP A 156 8.18 -11.42 6.69
CA ASP A 156 8.90 -10.49 7.57
C ASP A 156 8.75 -9.05 7.05
N ASP A 157 7.90 -8.30 7.73
CA ASP A 157 7.64 -6.90 7.43
C ASP A 157 8.82 -6.03 7.91
N PRO A 158 9.46 -5.25 7.03
CA PRO A 158 10.69 -4.53 7.32
C PRO A 158 10.46 -3.22 8.09
N VAL A 159 9.20 -2.87 8.41
CA VAL A 159 8.78 -1.66 9.15
C VAL A 159 7.93 -2.01 10.37
N PHE A 160 6.96 -2.91 10.22
CA PHE A 160 6.00 -3.30 11.25
C PHE A 160 6.33 -4.65 11.90
N GLY A 161 7.29 -5.39 11.35
CA GLY A 161 7.76 -6.66 11.89
C GLY A 161 8.81 -6.51 13.01
N ASN A 162 9.38 -7.64 13.42
CA ASN A 162 10.35 -7.69 14.53
C ASN A 162 11.76 -7.24 14.11
N THR A 163 12.10 -7.39 12.83
CA THR A 163 13.42 -7.05 12.28
C THR A 163 13.29 -5.89 11.33
N ILE A 164 13.59 -4.68 11.82
CA ILE A 164 13.50 -3.46 11.02
C ILE A 164 14.68 -3.39 10.05
N ALA A 165 14.40 -3.26 8.76
CA ALA A 165 15.45 -3.08 7.77
C ALA A 165 16.10 -1.69 7.92
N ASP A 166 17.43 -1.62 7.78
CA ASP A 166 18.19 -0.38 7.98
C ASP A 166 17.66 0.81 7.17
N ARG A 167 17.18 0.55 5.95
CA ARG A 167 16.63 1.55 5.03
C ARG A 167 15.30 2.18 5.48
N TYR A 168 14.58 1.57 6.44
CA TYR A 168 13.29 2.07 6.94
C TYR A 168 13.32 2.48 8.41
N LYS A 169 14.50 2.77 8.97
CA LYS A 169 14.63 3.14 10.38
C LYS A 169 13.84 4.41 10.72
N GLN A 170 13.90 5.44 9.87
CA GLN A 170 13.18 6.69 10.14
C GLN A 170 11.67 6.46 10.10
N LEU A 171 11.22 5.70 9.12
CA LEU A 171 9.83 5.31 9.00
C LEU A 171 9.34 4.52 10.22
N ALA A 172 10.05 3.48 10.62
CA ALA A 172 9.70 2.65 11.77
C ALA A 172 9.63 3.47 13.07
N ASP A 173 10.55 4.42 13.27
CA ASP A 173 10.54 5.32 14.42
C ASP A 173 9.33 6.27 14.38
N ARG A 174 9.00 6.84 13.21
CA ARG A 174 7.84 7.73 13.07
C ARG A 174 6.52 7.00 13.32
N VAL A 175 6.40 5.78 12.81
CA VAL A 175 5.23 4.91 13.01
C VAL A 175 5.02 4.64 14.51
N ARG A 176 6.09 4.28 15.24
CA ARG A 176 6.04 4.07 16.70
C ARG A 176 5.64 5.33 17.49
N GLN A 177 6.12 6.50 17.06
CA GLN A 177 5.74 7.77 17.69
C GLN A 177 4.27 8.11 17.47
N SER A 178 3.76 7.87 16.25
CA SER A 178 2.34 8.08 15.94
C SER A 178 1.45 7.21 16.82
N ASP A 179 1.83 5.96 17.11
CA ASP A 179 1.04 5.08 18.00
C ASP A 179 0.96 5.61 19.43
N ALA A 180 2.00 6.27 19.93
CA ALA A 180 2.00 6.89 21.25
C ALA A 180 1.18 8.20 21.32
N GLU A 181 0.93 8.84 20.17
CA GLU A 181 0.14 10.09 20.08
C GLU A 181 -1.37 9.83 20.04
N PHE A 182 -1.81 8.59 19.77
CA PHE A 182 -3.22 8.18 19.65
C PHE A 182 -3.67 7.15 20.71
N VAL A 183 -2.91 6.97 21.81
CA VAL A 183 -3.27 6.15 22.98
C VAL A 183 -3.63 7.02 24.18
#